data_AF-A0A6V7J4Y2-F1
#
_entry.id   AF-A0A6V7J4Y2-F1
#
_cell.length_a   1.000
_cell.length_b   1.000
_cell.length_c   1.000
_cell.angle_alpha   90.00
_cell.angle_beta   90.00
_cell.angle_gamma   90.00
#
_symmetry.space_group_name_H-M   'P 1'
#
loop_
_entity.id
_entity.type
_entity.pdbx_description
1 polymer ?
#
loop_
_entity_poly.entity_id
_entity_poly.type
_entity_poly.pdbx_seq_one_letter_code
_entity_poly.pdbx_strand_id
1 'polypeptide(L)' 'DYLVPKGSEVCLSFYDLHRDPNFWPNPTEFDPERFVLEKIRKRHPYSYLPFSAGRRNCI' A
#
# COMPACT_ATOMS: atom_id res chain seq x y z
N ASP A 1 6.46 -2.85 -20.24
CA ASP A 1 6.47 -1.38 -20.26
C ASP A 1 5.14 -0.84 -20.74
N TYR A 2 4.63 0.17 -20.05
CA TYR A 2 3.39 0.86 -20.42
C TYR A 2 3.68 2.36 -20.58
N LEU A 3 3.18 2.96 -21.67
CA LEU A 3 3.24 4.41 -21.86
C LEU A 3 2.01 5.04 -21.21
N VAL A 4 2.22 6.00 -20.31
CA VAL A 4 1.15 6.84 -19.75
C VAL A 4 1.17 8.19 -20.48
N PRO A 5 0.16 8.50 -21.32
CA PRO A 5 0.14 9.74 -22.10
C PRO A 5 0.12 11.00 -21.22
N LYS A 6 0.68 12.09 -21.74
CA LYS A 6 0.58 13.42 -21.10
C LYS A 6 -0.90 13.81 -20.94
N GLY A 7 -1.25 14.29 -19.74
CA GLY A 7 -2.62 14.67 -19.39
C GLY A 7 -3.46 13.54 -18.79
N SER A 8 -2.89 12.34 -18.65
CA SER A 8 -3.56 11.25 -17.93
C SER A 8 -3.64 11.56 -16.44
N GLU A 9 -4.77 11.22 -15.84
CA GLU A 9 -4.90 11.16 -14.39
C GLU A 9 -4.42 9.79 -13.90
N VAL A 10 -3.62 9.77 -12.83
CA VAL A 10 -3.15 8.54 -12.20
C VAL A 10 -3.68 8.50 -10.78
N CYS A 11 -4.58 7.56 -10.53
CA CYS A 11 -5.18 7.33 -9.22
C CYS A 11 -4.61 6.07 -8.58
N LEU A 12 -4.37 6.13 -7.27
CA LEU A 12 -3.99 4.97 -6.46
C LEU A 12 -5.20 4.49 -5.68
N SER A 13 -5.53 3.20 -5.81
CA SER A 13 -6.52 2.56 -4.95
C SER A 13 -5.85 2.08 -3.67
N PHE A 14 -5.91 2.86 -2.61
CA PHE A 14 -5.40 2.42 -1.30
C PHE A 14 -6.23 1.28 -0.71
N TYR A 15 -7.51 1.19 -1.07
CA TYR A 15 -8.36 0.08 -0.68
C TYR A 15 -7.81 -1.26 -1.19
N ASP A 16 -7.48 -1.32 -2.49
CA ASP A 16 -6.92 -2.53 -3.11
C ASP A 16 -5.49 -2.77 -2.64
N LEU A 17 -4.67 -1.71 -2.53
CA LEU A 17 -3.30 -1.81 -2.02
C LEU A 17 -3.23 -2.47 -0.63
N HIS A 18 -4.12 -2.07 0.29
CA HIS A 18 -4.15 -2.60 1.65
C HIS A 18 -4.82 -3.99 1.73
N ARG A 19 -5.30 -4.52 0.59
CA ARG A 19 -5.95 -5.83 0.47
C ARG A 19 -5.32 -6.73 -0.58
N ASP A 20 -4.19 -6.34 -1.15
CA ASP A 20 -3.49 -7.14 -2.15
C ASP A 20 -2.97 -8.44 -1.49
N PRO A 21 -3.47 -9.62 -1.87
CA PRO A 21 -3.07 -10.89 -1.26
C PRO A 21 -1.59 -11.23 -1.46
N ASN A 22 -0.90 -10.58 -2.39
CA ASN A 22 0.55 -10.74 -2.55
C ASN A 22 1.35 -10.14 -1.38
N PHE A 23 0.76 -9.18 -0.64
CA PHE A 23 1.38 -8.52 0.50
C PHE A 23 0.64 -8.73 1.82
N TRP A 24 -0.65 -9.09 1.75
CA TRP A 24 -1.55 -9.21 2.89
C TRP A 24 -2.22 -10.59 2.89
N PRO A 25 -1.64 -11.61 3.54
CA PRO A 25 -2.30 -12.90 3.75
C PRO A 25 -3.65 -12.68 4.44
N ASN A 26 -4.73 -13.35 4.03
CA ASN A 26 -6.09 -13.13 4.54
C ASN A 26 -6.48 -11.63 4.59
N PRO A 27 -6.51 -10.90 3.46
CA PRO A 27 -6.55 -9.44 3.43
C PRO A 27 -7.83 -8.81 4.01
N THR A 28 -8.91 -9.59 4.14
CA THR A 28 -10.20 -9.13 4.68
C THR A 28 -10.33 -9.34 6.19
N GLU A 29 -9.41 -10.07 6.82
CA GLU A 29 -9.42 -10.31 8.26
C GLU A 29 -8.79 -9.13 9.02
N PHE A 30 -9.43 -8.73 10.11
CA PHE A 30 -8.84 -7.78 11.05
C PHE A 30 -7.80 -8.50 11.93
N ASP A 31 -6.52 -8.22 11.68
CA ASP A 31 -5.40 -8.86 12.37
C ASP A 31 -4.36 -7.80 12.79
N PRO A 32 -4.40 -7.32 14.05
CA PRO A 32 -3.44 -6.37 14.59
C PRO A 32 -1.99 -6.88 14.59
N GLU A 33 -1.79 -8.19 14.65
CA GLU A 33 -0.46 -8.82 14.71
C GLU A 33 0.33 -8.62 13.41
N ARG A 34 -0.28 -8.11 12.33
CA ARG A 34 0.43 -7.71 11.09
C ARG A 34 1.35 -6.51 11.27
N PHE A 35 1.14 -5.73 12.33
CA PHE A 35 1.85 -4.48 12.58
C PHE A 35 2.93 -4.60 13.66
N VAL A 36 3.31 -5.83 14.04
CA VAL A 36 4.51 -6.05 14.85
C VAL A 36 5.78 -5.73 14.04
N LEU A 37 6.83 -5.25 14.74
CA LEU A 37 8.05 -4.73 14.12
C LEU A 37 8.72 -5.71 13.15
N GLU A 38 8.74 -6.99 13.51
CA GLU A 38 9.35 -8.04 12.68
C GLU A 38 8.64 -8.21 11.32
N LYS A 39 7.31 -8.14 11.29
CA LYS A 39 6.51 -8.24 10.06
C LYS A 39 6.59 -6.95 9.25
N ILE A 40 6.56 -5.79 9.90
CA ILE A 40 6.73 -4.48 9.23
C ILE A 40 8.05 -4.43 8.46
N ARG A 41 9.16 -4.88 9.08
CA ARG A 41 10.50 -4.86 8.45
C ARG A 41 10.61 -5.74 7.21
N LYS A 42 9.84 -6.83 7.12
CA LYS A 42 9.84 -7.75 5.98
C LYS A 42 8.90 -7.31 4.85
N ARG A 43 7.95 -6.42 5.15
CA ARG A 43 6.92 -5.98 4.21
C ARG A 43 7.45 -4.87 3.29
N HIS A 44 6.99 -4.86 2.04
CA HIS A 44 7.35 -3.80 1.09
C HIS A 44 6.89 -2.43 1.62
N PRO A 45 7.74 -1.38 1.63
CA PRO A 45 7.44 -0.10 2.27
C PRO A 45 6.21 0.61 1.68
N TYR A 46 5.87 0.37 0.41
CA TYR A 46 4.70 0.95 -0.25
C TYR A 46 3.45 0.07 -0.25
N SER A 47 3.46 -1.08 0.44
CA SER A 47 2.26 -1.95 0.54
C SER A 47 1.29 -1.54 1.65
N TYR A 48 1.67 -0.58 2.50
CA TYR A 48 0.82 0.03 3.51
C TYR A 48 1.01 1.55 3.53
N LEU A 49 0.03 2.29 3.01
CA LEU A 49 0.09 3.75 2.84
C LEU A 49 -1.17 4.43 3.41
N PRO A 50 -1.43 4.35 4.73
CA PRO A 50 -2.61 4.96 5.34
C PRO A 50 -2.60 6.50 5.27
N PHE A 51 -1.41 7.09 5.13
CA PHE A 51 -1.19 8.53 5.10
C PHE A 51 -0.34 8.96 3.90
N SER A 52 -0.46 8.22 2.79
CA SER A 52 0.39 8.37 1.59
C SER A 52 1.89 8.20 1.90
N ALA A 53 2.76 8.52 0.94
CA ALA A 53 4.21 8.52 1.09
C ALA A 53 4.88 9.55 0.17
N GLY A 54 6.18 9.74 0.34
CA GLY A 54 6.98 10.68 -0.46
C GLY A 54 6.64 12.14 -0.15
N ARG A 55 6.81 13.01 -1.16
CA ARG A 55 6.71 14.48 -1.01
C ARG A 55 5.30 15.01 -0.69
N ARG A 56 4.28 14.15 -0.74
CA ARG A 56 2.85 14.51 -0.54
C ARG A 56 2.19 13.58 0.49
N ASN A 57 2.93 13.15 1.50
CA ASN A 57 2.35 12.46 2.65
C ASN A 57 1.52 13.43 3.52
N CYS A 58 0.67 12.88 4.37
CA CYS A 58 -0.12 13.65 5.34
C CYS A 58 0.78 14.38 6.35
N ILE A 59 0.34 15.55 6.83
CA ILE A 59 0.99 16.41 7.84
C ILE A 59 0.00 16.65 8.98
#